data_AF-A0A0F8ZPS9-F1
#
_entry.id   AF-A0A0F8ZPS9-F1
#
_cell.length_a   1.000
_cell.length_b   1.000
_cell.length_c   1.000
_cell.angle_alpha   90.00
_cell.angle_beta   90.00
_cell.angle_gamma   90.00
#
_symmetry.space_group_name_H-M   'P 1'
#
loop_
_entity.id
_entity.type
_entity.pdbx_description
1 polymer ?
#
loop_
_entity_poly.entity_id
_entity_poly.type
_entity_poly.pdbx_seq_one_letter_code
_entity_poly.pdbx_strand_id
1 'polypeptide(L)'
;MGRKETDIVFSWSLILKYFGTGAVIIIFAFILISYSDSFILKVFACIIGITGLVMLFLPIFTGFGGKGLCPVCSAEVEVILGKEPYIFCKNCGEYIEASNKKLWQMDINHVADDPKFVVLTPWDDLNFATVPTIPLPSSGPPVDLSLIDKKGQDRVLSAIWPKGCCVCGKQATRKESVMQVVIKPPEGIGRVRDEQITLKAESIPHCDEHTKGVKFGRIRSLEGWYLMFRSYAYRNKFQEMNPC
;
A
#
# COMPACT_ATOMS: atom_id res chain seq x y z
N MET A 1 7.92 24.09 -18.33
CA MET A 1 7.73 22.87 -19.15
C MET A 1 6.42 22.24 -18.74
N GLY A 2 5.54 21.89 -19.69
CA GLY A 2 4.27 21.25 -19.37
C GLY A 2 4.48 19.84 -18.79
N ARG A 3 3.67 19.44 -17.82
CA ARG A 3 3.66 18.06 -17.29
C ARG A 3 3.17 17.12 -18.39
N LYS A 4 3.81 15.95 -18.53
CA LYS A 4 3.34 14.89 -19.45
C LYS A 4 2.04 14.27 -18.91
N GLU A 5 1.11 13.99 -19.80
CA GLU A 5 -0.16 13.34 -19.50
C GLU A 5 -0.41 12.16 -20.44
N THR A 6 -1.17 11.17 -19.96
CA THR A 6 -1.69 10.05 -20.75
C THR A 6 -3.12 9.74 -20.32
N ASP A 7 -3.95 9.29 -21.26
CA ASP A 7 -5.34 8.95 -20.96
C ASP A 7 -5.45 7.57 -20.30
N ILE A 8 -6.39 7.46 -19.35
CA ILE A 8 -6.78 6.18 -18.78
C ILE A 8 -7.84 5.58 -19.71
N VAL A 9 -7.45 4.52 -20.40
CA VAL A 9 -8.36 3.75 -21.25
C VAL A 9 -9.12 2.76 -20.39
N PHE A 10 -10.41 2.65 -20.70
CA PHE A 10 -11.30 1.71 -20.08
C PHE A 10 -10.87 0.26 -20.34
N SER A 11 -10.74 -0.57 -19.29
CA SER A 11 -10.33 -1.96 -19.43
C SER A 11 -11.55 -2.90 -19.52
N TRP A 12 -11.93 -3.27 -20.75
CA TRP A 12 -13.01 -4.24 -20.98
C TRP A 12 -12.75 -5.61 -20.35
N SER A 13 -11.48 -6.02 -20.22
CA SER A 13 -11.13 -7.30 -19.61
C SER A 13 -11.49 -7.37 -18.12
N LEU A 14 -11.41 -6.24 -17.40
CA LEU A 14 -11.83 -6.15 -16.00
C LEU A 14 -13.35 -6.27 -15.86
N ILE A 15 -14.13 -5.56 -16.68
CA ILE A 15 -15.59 -5.72 -16.74
C ILE A 15 -15.94 -7.19 -16.97
N LEU A 16 -15.38 -7.80 -18.01
CA LEU A 16 -15.74 -9.16 -18.40
C LEU A 16 -15.45 -10.16 -17.28
N LYS A 17 -14.38 -9.97 -16.50
CA LYS A 17 -14.10 -10.80 -15.33
C LYS A 17 -15.16 -10.64 -14.23
N TYR A 18 -15.56 -9.42 -13.88
CA TYR A 18 -16.57 -9.20 -12.84
C TYR A 18 -17.96 -9.65 -13.30
N PHE A 19 -18.37 -9.30 -14.52
CA PHE A 19 -19.65 -9.71 -15.09
C PHE A 19 -19.72 -11.23 -15.27
N GLY A 20 -18.67 -11.85 -15.80
CA GLY A 20 -18.60 -13.30 -15.96
C GLY A 20 -18.69 -14.02 -14.62
N THR A 21 -17.92 -13.58 -13.62
CA THR A 21 -17.94 -14.19 -12.27
C THR A 21 -19.31 -14.01 -11.60
N GLY A 22 -19.88 -12.80 -11.64
CA GLY A 22 -21.20 -12.52 -11.08
C GLY A 22 -22.31 -13.34 -11.77
N ALA A 23 -22.29 -13.42 -13.10
CA ALA A 23 -23.25 -14.21 -13.87
C ALA A 23 -23.17 -15.71 -13.54
N VAL A 24 -21.96 -16.28 -13.45
CA VAL A 24 -21.77 -17.69 -13.07
C VAL A 24 -22.32 -17.97 -11.67
N ILE A 25 -22.08 -17.08 -10.70
CA ILE A 25 -22.60 -17.21 -9.34
C ILE A 25 -24.14 -17.20 -9.33
N ILE A 26 -24.76 -16.29 -10.09
CA ILE A 26 -26.21 -16.18 -10.20
C ILE A 26 -26.82 -17.43 -10.84
N ILE A 27 -26.23 -17.92 -11.94
CA ILE A 27 -26.68 -19.15 -12.62
C ILE A 27 -26.58 -20.35 -11.68
N PHE A 28 -25.47 -20.48 -10.95
CA PHE A 28 -25.27 -21.55 -10.00
C PHE A 28 -26.32 -21.50 -8.86
N ALA A 29 -26.59 -20.32 -8.31
CA ALA A 29 -27.65 -20.13 -7.33
C ALA A 29 -29.03 -20.54 -7.88
N PHE A 30 -29.34 -20.18 -9.12
CA PHE A 30 -30.60 -20.55 -9.77
C PHE A 30 -30.74 -22.07 -9.95
N ILE A 31 -29.66 -22.75 -10.33
CA ILE A 31 -29.62 -24.22 -10.42
C ILE A 31 -29.89 -24.84 -9.05
N LEU A 32 -29.24 -24.36 -7.98
CA LEU A 32 -29.48 -24.87 -6.62
C LEU A 32 -30.93 -24.69 -6.16
N ILE A 33 -31.57 -23.56 -6.49
CA ILE A 33 -32.98 -23.32 -6.18
C ILE A 33 -33.89 -24.29 -6.94
N SER A 34 -33.57 -24.55 -8.21
CA SER A 34 -34.41 -25.36 -9.10
C SER A 34 -34.37 -26.86 -8.77
N TYR A 35 -33.22 -27.38 -8.35
CA TYR A 35 -33.02 -28.82 -8.14
C TYR A 35 -33.12 -29.26 -6.67
N SER A 36 -33.34 -28.34 -5.72
CA SER A 36 -33.43 -28.69 -4.31
C SER A 36 -34.85 -28.66 -3.78
N ASP A 37 -35.20 -29.68 -2.99
CA ASP A 37 -36.45 -29.69 -2.22
C ASP A 37 -36.27 -29.09 -0.82
N SER A 38 -35.02 -28.96 -0.35
CA SER A 38 -34.69 -28.40 0.96
C SER A 38 -34.91 -26.89 1.01
N PHE A 39 -35.78 -26.44 1.91
CA PHE A 39 -36.00 -25.02 2.21
C PHE A 39 -34.68 -24.31 2.60
N ILE A 40 -33.87 -24.96 3.42
CA ILE A 40 -32.59 -24.40 3.89
C ILE A 40 -31.65 -24.13 2.71
N LEU A 41 -31.55 -25.07 1.76
CA LEU A 41 -30.67 -24.89 0.59
C LEU A 41 -31.14 -23.75 -0.31
N LYS A 42 -32.45 -23.55 -0.45
CA LYS A 42 -33.02 -22.41 -1.19
C LYS A 42 -32.65 -21.08 -0.56
N VAL A 43 -32.71 -20.96 0.77
CA VAL A 43 -32.31 -19.74 1.49
C VAL A 43 -30.83 -19.42 1.23
N PHE A 44 -29.95 -20.43 1.33
CA PHE A 44 -28.52 -20.24 1.01
C PHE A 44 -28.31 -19.83 -0.45
N ALA A 45 -28.99 -20.48 -1.39
CA ALA A 45 -28.90 -20.14 -2.80
C ALA A 45 -29.36 -18.70 -3.08
N CYS A 46 -30.42 -18.21 -2.41
CA CYS A 46 -30.82 -16.80 -2.51
C CYS A 46 -29.72 -15.84 -2.04
N ILE A 47 -29.04 -16.14 -0.92
CA ILE A 47 -27.92 -15.31 -0.42
C ILE A 47 -26.78 -15.29 -1.43
N ILE A 48 -26.44 -16.44 -2.02
CA ILE A 48 -25.42 -16.56 -3.07
C ILE A 48 -25.83 -15.74 -4.31
N GLY A 49 -27.09 -15.84 -4.74
CA GLY A 49 -27.62 -15.08 -5.87
C GLY A 49 -27.55 -13.57 -5.65
N ILE A 50 -27.93 -13.09 -4.46
CA ILE A 50 -27.79 -11.67 -4.08
C ILE A 50 -26.32 -11.25 -4.09
N THR A 51 -25.41 -12.09 -3.58
CA THR A 51 -23.97 -11.81 -3.60
C THR A 51 -23.44 -11.70 -5.03
N GLY A 52 -23.87 -12.59 -5.92
CA GLY A 52 -23.52 -12.53 -7.35
C GLY A 52 -24.07 -11.26 -8.03
N LEU A 53 -25.29 -10.84 -7.66
CA LEU A 53 -25.88 -9.59 -8.14
C LEU A 53 -25.07 -8.38 -7.64
N VAL A 54 -24.73 -8.33 -6.35
CA VAL A 54 -23.88 -7.27 -5.79
C VAL A 54 -22.54 -7.20 -6.53
N MET A 55 -21.90 -8.34 -6.81
CA MET A 55 -20.66 -8.38 -7.59
C MET A 55 -20.80 -7.83 -9.02
N LEU A 56 -21.97 -8.03 -9.65
CA LEU A 56 -22.25 -7.54 -11.00
C LEU A 56 -22.40 -6.00 -11.01
N PHE A 57 -22.99 -5.43 -9.96
CA PHE A 57 -23.18 -3.97 -9.83
C PHE A 57 -22.02 -3.25 -9.14
N LEU A 58 -21.16 -3.95 -8.38
CA LEU A 58 -20.04 -3.37 -7.64
C LEU A 58 -19.15 -2.43 -8.49
N PRO A 59 -18.74 -2.80 -9.73
CA PRO A 59 -17.86 -1.95 -10.54
C PRO A 59 -18.45 -0.59 -10.89
N ILE A 60 -19.78 -0.47 -10.92
CA ILE A 60 -20.48 0.79 -11.19
C ILE A 60 -20.28 1.77 -10.02
N PHE A 61 -20.26 1.27 -8.78
CA PHE A 61 -20.13 2.08 -7.57
C PHE A 61 -18.69 2.30 -7.13
N THR A 62 -17.80 1.33 -7.32
CA THR A 62 -16.40 1.42 -6.87
C THR A 62 -15.50 2.18 -7.84
N GLY A 63 -16.04 2.65 -8.96
CA GLY A 63 -15.27 3.16 -10.07
C GLY A 63 -14.70 2.02 -10.90
N PHE A 64 -14.70 2.20 -12.21
CA PHE A 64 -14.11 1.22 -13.11
C PHE A 64 -12.59 1.31 -13.06
N GLY A 65 -11.95 0.16 -12.92
CA GLY A 65 -10.51 0.04 -13.16
C GLY A 65 -10.21 0.36 -14.63
N GLY A 66 -9.14 1.11 -14.85
CA GLY A 66 -8.63 1.44 -16.17
C GLY A 66 -7.18 1.01 -16.32
N LYS A 67 -6.69 1.15 -17.53
CA LYS A 67 -5.26 1.02 -17.82
C LYS A 67 -4.79 2.28 -18.51
N GLY A 68 -3.60 2.73 -18.17
CA GLY A 68 -2.96 3.87 -18.82
C GLY A 68 -1.47 3.60 -19.01
N LEU A 69 -0.83 4.39 -19.86
CA LEU A 69 0.62 4.32 -20.01
C LEU A 69 1.28 5.26 -19.00
N CYS A 70 2.37 4.85 -18.39
CA CYS A 70 3.16 5.71 -17.51
C CYS A 70 3.65 6.93 -18.31
N PRO A 71 3.39 8.18 -17.87
CA PRO A 71 3.82 9.37 -18.60
C PRO A 71 5.36 9.56 -18.62
N VAL A 72 6.10 8.80 -17.81
CA VAL A 72 7.56 8.82 -17.75
C VAL A 72 8.18 7.75 -18.65
N CYS A 73 7.85 6.48 -18.44
CA CYS A 73 8.49 5.35 -19.14
C CYS A 73 7.59 4.61 -20.15
N SER A 74 6.35 5.05 -20.34
CA SER A 74 5.35 4.43 -21.24
C SER A 74 4.96 2.98 -20.94
N ALA A 75 5.35 2.42 -19.79
CA ALA A 75 4.88 1.10 -19.37
C ALA A 75 3.39 1.12 -19.01
N GLU A 76 2.68 0.02 -19.25
CA GLU A 76 1.26 -0.12 -18.87
C GLU A 76 1.11 -0.13 -17.34
N VAL A 77 0.16 0.66 -16.83
CA VAL A 77 -0.15 0.79 -15.40
C VAL A 77 -1.65 0.58 -15.20
N GLU A 78 -2.00 -0.32 -14.29
CA GLU A 78 -3.39 -0.52 -13.87
C GLU A 78 -3.80 0.53 -12.84
N VAL A 79 -4.96 1.13 -13.06
CA VAL A 79 -5.48 2.25 -12.26
C VAL A 79 -6.83 1.87 -11.70
N ILE A 80 -7.00 1.95 -10.38
CA ILE A 80 -8.31 1.84 -9.74
C ILE A 80 -8.76 3.26 -9.39
N LEU A 81 -9.72 3.79 -10.17
CA LEU A 81 -10.24 5.14 -9.96
C LEU A 81 -10.91 5.26 -8.59
N GLY A 82 -10.62 6.34 -7.85
CA GLY A 82 -11.37 6.73 -6.64
C GLY A 82 -10.79 6.28 -5.30
N LYS A 83 -9.71 5.48 -5.26
CA LYS A 83 -9.14 4.99 -3.99
C LYS A 83 -7.87 5.71 -3.56
N GLU A 84 -6.92 5.87 -4.47
CA GLU A 84 -5.62 6.51 -4.20
C GLU A 84 -5.22 7.39 -5.39
N PRO A 85 -4.94 8.68 -5.19
CA PRO A 85 -4.59 9.59 -6.28
C PRO A 85 -3.17 9.37 -6.80
N TYR A 86 -2.32 8.61 -6.10
CA TYR A 86 -0.92 8.42 -6.44
C TYR A 86 -0.63 6.95 -6.71
N ILE A 87 -0.07 6.66 -7.88
CA ILE A 87 0.19 5.31 -8.35
C ILE A 87 1.70 5.16 -8.54
N PHE A 88 2.26 4.08 -7.98
CA PHE A 88 3.67 3.74 -8.15
C PHE A 88 3.86 2.88 -9.40
N CYS A 89 4.67 3.36 -10.35
CA CYS A 89 5.01 2.60 -11.55
C CYS A 89 6.10 1.58 -11.23
N LYS A 90 5.78 0.28 -11.31
CA LYS A 90 6.72 -0.81 -11.04
C LYS A 90 7.91 -0.85 -12.01
N ASN A 91 7.77 -0.30 -13.21
CA ASN A 91 8.80 -0.37 -14.25
C ASN A 91 9.90 0.69 -14.08
N CYS A 92 9.52 1.95 -13.77
CA CYS A 92 10.50 3.05 -13.62
C CYS A 92 10.68 3.51 -12.17
N GLY A 93 9.86 3.03 -11.23
CA GLY A 93 9.91 3.44 -9.82
C GLY A 93 9.35 4.84 -9.56
N GLU A 94 8.70 5.47 -10.55
CA GLU A 94 8.15 6.82 -10.42
C GLU A 94 6.69 6.83 -9.97
N TYR A 95 6.31 7.93 -9.33
CA TYR A 95 4.95 8.20 -8.93
C TYR A 95 4.17 8.95 -10.01
N ILE A 96 2.92 8.57 -10.19
CA ILE A 96 2.00 9.12 -11.18
C ILE A 96 0.76 9.61 -10.43
N GLU A 97 0.29 10.80 -10.77
CA GLU A 97 -0.98 11.32 -10.25
C GLU A 97 -2.13 10.89 -11.16
N ALA A 98 -3.12 10.20 -10.61
CA ALA A 98 -4.31 9.76 -11.32
C ALA A 98 -5.50 10.65 -10.94
N SER A 99 -5.92 11.52 -11.87
CA SER A 99 -7.04 12.44 -11.66
C SER A 99 -7.79 12.65 -12.98
N ASN A 100 -9.12 12.81 -12.90
CA ASN A 100 -9.97 13.12 -14.05
C ASN A 100 -9.78 12.20 -15.27
N LYS A 101 -9.65 10.88 -15.04
CA LYS A 101 -9.41 9.85 -16.09
C LYS A 101 -8.09 10.04 -16.86
N LYS A 102 -7.15 10.80 -16.29
CA LYS A 102 -5.82 11.02 -16.84
C LYS A 102 -4.76 10.60 -15.83
N LEU A 103 -3.61 10.23 -16.35
CA LEU A 103 -2.38 10.01 -15.62
C LEU A 103 -1.43 11.16 -15.90
N TRP A 104 -0.99 11.81 -14.83
CA TRP A 104 -0.10 12.94 -14.88
C TRP A 104 1.24 12.57 -14.27
N GLN A 105 2.31 13.06 -14.87
CA GLN A 105 3.60 13.06 -14.19
C GLN A 105 3.46 13.82 -12.86
N MET A 106 3.92 13.20 -11.76
CA MET A 106 3.90 13.81 -10.44
C MET A 106 4.67 15.13 -10.46
N ASP A 107 4.11 16.17 -9.82
CA ASP A 107 4.86 17.41 -9.62
C ASP A 107 6.04 17.13 -8.69
N ILE A 108 7.25 17.49 -9.14
CA ILE A 108 8.48 17.31 -8.37
C ILE A 108 8.39 17.94 -6.98
N ASN A 109 7.71 19.09 -6.87
CA ASN A 109 7.55 19.81 -5.61
C ASN A 109 6.35 19.35 -4.79
N HIS A 110 5.68 18.27 -5.19
CA HIS A 110 4.51 17.77 -4.48
C HIS A 110 4.86 17.33 -3.06
N VAL A 111 4.05 17.80 -2.11
CA VAL A 111 4.09 17.41 -0.70
C VAL A 111 2.71 16.89 -0.30
N ALA A 112 2.64 15.61 0.05
CA ALA A 112 1.41 14.98 0.53
C ALA A 112 1.14 15.32 2.01
N ASP A 113 -0.14 15.28 2.40
CA ASP A 113 -0.54 15.49 3.80
C ASP A 113 0.04 14.42 4.74
N ASP A 114 0.10 13.17 4.26
CA ASP A 114 0.71 12.03 4.93
C ASP A 114 1.83 11.42 4.09
N PRO A 115 2.80 10.71 4.69
CA PRO A 115 3.85 10.07 3.91
C PRO A 115 3.27 8.98 2.99
N LYS A 116 3.56 9.11 1.68
CA LYS A 116 3.03 8.24 0.60
C LYS A 116 4.09 7.81 -0.42
N PHE A 117 5.19 8.56 -0.55
CA PHE A 117 6.23 8.29 -1.53
C PHE A 117 7.26 7.32 -0.97
N VAL A 118 7.45 6.18 -1.60
CA VAL A 118 8.20 5.07 -0.99
C VAL A 118 9.59 4.89 -1.57
N VAL A 119 10.47 4.39 -0.70
CA VAL A 119 11.78 3.82 -1.01
C VAL A 119 11.86 2.47 -0.31
N LEU A 120 12.33 1.45 -1.03
CA LEU A 120 12.48 0.09 -0.51
C LEU A 120 13.50 0.10 0.64
N THR A 121 13.18 -0.56 1.75
CA THR A 121 14.17 -0.78 2.83
C THR A 121 15.05 -1.99 2.50
N PRO A 122 16.32 -2.05 2.96
CA PRO A 122 17.26 -3.12 2.62
C PRO A 122 17.02 -4.43 3.40
N TRP A 123 15.76 -4.71 3.79
CA TRP A 123 15.39 -5.81 4.67
C TRP A 123 14.45 -6.79 3.95
N ASP A 124 15.01 -7.52 2.99
CA ASP A 124 14.25 -8.47 2.17
C ASP A 124 13.60 -9.59 3.00
N ASP A 125 14.17 -9.89 4.17
CA ASP A 125 13.66 -10.91 5.09
C ASP A 125 12.39 -10.47 5.85
N LEU A 126 11.88 -9.25 5.62
CA LEU A 126 10.69 -8.72 6.27
C LEU A 126 9.45 -8.71 5.37
N ASN A 127 9.50 -9.32 4.18
CA ASN A 127 8.38 -9.32 3.21
C ASN A 127 7.06 -9.85 3.80
N PHE A 128 7.13 -10.75 4.76
CA PHE A 128 5.96 -11.32 5.45
C PHE A 128 5.65 -10.67 6.79
N ALA A 129 6.47 -9.73 7.27
CA ALA A 129 6.28 -9.12 8.57
C ALA A 129 5.06 -8.16 8.59
N THR A 130 4.27 -8.20 9.67
CA THR A 130 3.03 -7.44 9.80
C THR A 130 3.11 -6.39 10.90
N VAL A 131 2.25 -5.36 10.85
CA VAL A 131 2.07 -4.44 11.99
C VAL A 131 1.17 -5.14 13.01
N PRO A 132 1.47 -5.06 14.33
CA PRO A 132 0.56 -5.55 15.36
C PRO A 132 -0.83 -4.91 15.21
N THR A 133 -1.88 -5.72 15.06
CA THR A 133 -3.27 -5.24 14.93
C THR A 133 -3.76 -4.56 16.22
N ILE A 134 -3.23 -4.99 17.36
CA ILE A 134 -3.53 -4.39 18.66
C ILE A 134 -2.40 -3.38 18.96
N PRO A 135 -2.72 -2.09 19.15
CA PRO A 135 -1.71 -1.11 19.53
C PRO A 135 -1.09 -1.56 20.85
N LEU A 136 0.22 -1.80 20.81
CA LEU A 136 0.98 -2.12 22.02
C LEU A 136 0.84 -0.91 22.95
N PRO A 137 0.37 -1.10 24.20
CA PRO A 137 0.17 0.02 25.10
C PRO A 137 1.53 0.68 25.37
N SER A 138 1.65 1.97 25.02
CA SER A 138 2.88 2.74 25.26
C SER A 138 3.13 2.97 26.76
N SER A 139 2.13 2.79 27.61
CA SER A 139 2.18 3.06 29.06
C SER A 139 1.14 2.28 29.88
N GLY A 140 0.64 1.15 29.37
CA GLY A 140 -0.38 0.32 30.03
C GLY A 140 0.18 -0.99 30.60
N PRO A 141 -0.63 -1.77 31.35
CA PRO A 141 -0.22 -3.08 31.82
C PRO A 141 0.19 -3.95 30.60
N PRO A 142 1.23 -4.79 30.75
CA PRO A 142 1.72 -5.60 29.65
C PRO A 142 0.57 -6.44 29.10
N VAL A 143 0.27 -6.26 27.81
CA VAL A 143 -0.57 -7.23 27.08
C VAL A 143 0.13 -8.57 27.21
N ASP A 144 -0.62 -9.61 27.54
CA ASP A 144 -0.11 -10.98 27.63
C ASP A 144 0.33 -11.43 26.22
N LEU A 145 1.57 -11.10 25.89
CA LEU A 145 2.27 -11.42 24.64
C LEU A 145 2.88 -12.81 24.70
N SER A 146 2.34 -13.74 25.50
CA SER A 146 2.80 -15.13 25.60
C SER A 146 2.79 -15.91 24.27
N LEU A 147 2.26 -15.34 23.18
CA LEU A 147 2.36 -15.85 21.81
C LEU A 147 3.55 -15.25 21.01
N ILE A 148 4.09 -14.09 21.42
CA ILE A 148 5.26 -13.45 20.82
C ILE A 148 6.47 -13.69 21.73
N ASP A 149 7.00 -14.89 21.65
CA ASP A 149 7.99 -15.38 22.61
C ASP A 149 9.43 -14.90 22.38
N LYS A 150 9.73 -14.22 21.26
CA LYS A 150 11.10 -13.79 20.93
C LYS A 150 11.18 -12.33 20.51
N LYS A 151 11.83 -11.52 21.35
CA LYS A 151 12.31 -10.19 20.95
C LYS A 151 13.43 -10.37 19.92
N GLY A 152 13.16 -9.95 18.70
CA GLY A 152 14.13 -9.94 17.62
C GLY A 152 15.13 -8.79 17.71
N GLN A 153 16.13 -8.81 16.84
CA GLN A 153 17.10 -7.74 16.76
C GLN A 153 16.49 -6.49 16.13
N ASP A 154 16.64 -5.34 16.78
CA ASP A 154 16.26 -4.04 16.21
C ASP A 154 16.99 -3.82 14.88
N ARG A 155 16.27 -3.36 13.86
CA ARG A 155 16.80 -3.05 12.53
C ARG A 155 16.89 -1.55 12.36
N VAL A 156 18.12 -1.03 12.36
CA VAL A 156 18.39 0.40 12.13
C VAL A 156 18.69 0.61 10.66
N LEU A 157 17.99 1.56 10.03
CA LEU A 157 18.22 1.95 8.65
C LEU A 157 19.45 2.87 8.59
N SER A 158 20.57 2.33 8.14
CA SER A 158 21.80 3.07 7.88
C SER A 158 21.66 3.89 6.59
N ALA A 159 21.05 5.07 6.68
CA ALA A 159 20.81 5.94 5.53
C ALA A 159 21.50 7.32 5.65
N ILE A 160 21.89 7.86 4.50
CA ILE A 160 22.39 9.23 4.35
C ILE A 160 21.18 10.13 4.02
N TRP A 161 20.86 11.05 4.91
CA TRP A 161 19.74 11.98 4.71
C TRP A 161 20.16 13.20 3.87
N PRO A 162 19.38 13.58 2.84
CA PRO A 162 19.55 14.88 2.18
C PRO A 162 19.55 16.04 3.19
N LYS A 163 20.26 17.12 2.88
CA LYS A 163 20.23 18.32 3.73
C LYS A 163 18.86 18.99 3.66
N GLY A 164 18.42 19.54 4.80
CA GLY A 164 17.15 20.27 4.92
C GLY A 164 15.99 19.39 5.40
N CYS A 165 14.85 20.02 5.66
CA CYS A 165 13.65 19.35 6.15
C CYS A 165 13.11 18.34 5.13
N CYS A 166 12.79 17.14 5.58
CA CYS A 166 12.25 16.06 4.75
C CYS A 166 10.84 16.30 4.18
N VAL A 167 10.21 17.42 4.51
CA VAL A 167 8.89 17.83 4.02
C VAL A 167 8.99 19.01 3.06
N CYS A 168 9.63 20.11 3.47
CA CYS A 168 9.64 21.35 2.68
C CYS A 168 11.02 21.71 2.08
N GLY A 169 12.08 20.97 2.41
CA GLY A 169 13.44 21.23 1.92
C GLY A 169 14.16 22.45 2.52
N LYS A 170 13.51 23.27 3.37
CA LYS A 170 14.14 24.38 4.11
C LYS A 170 15.26 23.86 5.04
N GLN A 171 16.10 24.75 5.59
CA GLN A 171 17.13 24.36 6.56
C GLN A 171 16.52 23.59 7.74
N ALA A 172 17.13 22.45 8.07
CA ALA A 172 16.70 21.63 9.20
C ALA A 172 17.19 22.24 10.51
N THR A 173 16.28 22.39 11.46
CA THR A 173 16.53 22.93 12.81
C THR A 173 16.55 21.82 13.86
N ARG A 174 15.91 20.68 13.57
CA ARG A 174 15.88 19.52 14.46
C ARG A 174 16.05 18.21 13.69
N LYS A 175 16.28 17.14 14.44
CA LYS A 175 16.32 15.76 13.95
C LYS A 175 15.33 14.93 14.74
N GLU A 176 14.59 14.07 14.04
CA GLU A 176 13.61 13.16 14.62
C GLU A 176 14.00 11.71 14.32
N SER A 177 13.49 10.78 15.11
CA SER A 177 13.62 9.34 14.86
C SER A 177 12.24 8.73 14.71
N VAL A 178 12.10 7.82 13.74
CA VAL A 178 10.88 7.05 13.52
C VAL A 178 11.15 5.60 13.90
N MET A 179 10.23 5.01 14.65
CA MET A 179 10.28 3.60 15.03
C MET A 179 8.98 2.91 14.63
N GLN A 180 9.08 1.67 14.14
CA GLN A 180 7.93 0.84 13.80
C GLN A 180 8.18 -0.58 14.30
N VAL A 181 7.30 -1.07 15.16
CA VAL A 181 7.33 -2.48 15.57
C VAL A 181 6.64 -3.30 14.48
N VAL A 182 7.27 -4.42 14.11
CA VAL A 182 6.76 -5.40 13.16
C VAL A 182 6.88 -6.80 13.74
N ILE A 183 5.96 -7.67 13.35
CA ILE A 183 5.93 -9.08 13.75
C ILE A 183 6.34 -9.90 12.54
N LYS A 184 7.50 -10.54 12.61
CA LYS A 184 7.98 -11.45 11.57
C LYS A 184 7.47 -12.87 11.88
N PRO A 185 6.71 -13.51 10.97
CA PRO A 185 6.28 -14.88 11.19
C PRO A 185 7.48 -15.83 11.17
N PRO A 186 7.39 -16.99 11.84
CA PRO A 186 8.45 -17.98 11.83
C PRO A 186 8.77 -18.46 10.41
N GLU A 187 10.01 -18.32 9.99
CA GLU A 187 10.51 -18.90 8.74
C GLU A 187 11.09 -20.30 8.99
N GLY A 188 10.61 -21.30 8.24
CA GLY A 188 11.13 -22.67 8.25
C GLY A 188 10.30 -23.68 9.05
N ILE A 189 10.44 -24.96 8.68
CA ILE A 189 9.73 -26.08 9.31
C ILE A 189 10.19 -26.20 10.78
N GLY A 190 9.23 -26.21 11.71
CA GLY A 190 9.49 -26.43 13.14
C GLY A 190 9.69 -25.15 13.98
N ARG A 191 9.60 -23.96 13.38
CA ARG A 191 9.50 -22.70 14.14
C ARG A 191 8.04 -22.35 14.39
N VAL A 192 7.69 -22.13 15.66
CA VAL A 192 6.29 -21.90 16.09
C VAL A 192 6.08 -20.48 16.61
N ARG A 193 7.14 -19.70 16.80
CA ARG A 193 7.11 -18.42 17.51
C ARG A 193 7.38 -17.25 16.58
N ASP A 194 6.53 -16.25 16.66
CA ASP A 194 6.70 -14.96 15.98
C ASP A 194 7.86 -14.17 16.60
N GLU A 195 8.56 -13.39 15.77
CA GLU A 195 9.67 -12.54 16.19
C GLU A 195 9.26 -11.05 16.12
N GLN A 196 9.36 -10.35 17.25
CA GLN A 196 9.09 -8.91 17.31
C GLN A 196 10.35 -8.13 16.93
N ILE A 197 10.28 -7.37 15.85
CA ILE A 197 11.41 -6.58 15.33
C ILE A 197 11.05 -5.10 15.39
N THR A 198 11.95 -4.26 15.90
CA THR A 198 11.79 -2.79 15.83
C THR A 198 12.56 -2.23 14.67
N LEU A 199 11.88 -1.65 13.69
CA LEU A 199 12.48 -0.88 12.61
C LEU A 199 12.75 0.53 13.10
N LYS A 200 13.94 1.06 12.84
CA LYS A 200 14.35 2.41 13.27
C LYS A 200 14.96 3.19 12.11
N ALA A 201 14.53 4.42 11.94
CA ALA A 201 15.17 5.41 11.09
C ALA A 201 15.52 6.61 11.96
N GLU A 202 16.81 6.90 12.10
CA GLU A 202 17.30 7.90 13.05
C GLU A 202 17.79 9.15 12.34
N SER A 203 17.85 10.27 13.07
CA SER A 203 18.43 11.52 12.61
C SER A 203 17.74 12.15 11.37
N ILE A 204 16.43 11.94 11.22
CA ILE A 204 15.62 12.44 10.11
C ILE A 204 15.49 13.97 10.23
N PRO A 205 15.99 14.75 9.26
CA PRO A 205 16.03 16.20 9.38
C PRO A 205 14.65 16.83 9.19
N HIS A 206 14.25 17.69 10.12
CA HIS A 206 13.01 18.46 10.09
C HIS A 206 13.28 19.93 10.40
N CYS A 207 12.43 20.83 9.90
CA CYS A 207 12.36 22.21 10.36
C CYS A 207 11.32 22.35 11.47
N ASP A 208 11.22 23.53 12.09
CA ASP A 208 10.33 23.70 13.24
C ASP A 208 8.84 23.52 12.90
N GLU A 209 8.46 23.94 11.70
CA GLU A 209 7.08 23.92 11.17
C GLU A 209 6.52 22.52 10.86
N HIS A 210 7.38 21.53 10.57
CA HIS A 210 6.93 20.24 10.00
C HIS A 210 7.29 19.06 10.89
N THR A 211 6.35 18.15 11.07
CA THR A 211 6.54 16.86 11.76
C THR A 211 6.04 15.73 10.87
N LYS A 212 6.36 14.49 11.26
CA LYS A 212 5.85 13.27 10.61
C LYS A 212 6.13 13.24 9.10
N GLY A 213 7.29 13.75 8.68
CA GLY A 213 7.68 13.78 7.27
C GLY A 213 7.95 12.39 6.67
N VAL A 214 8.26 11.43 7.55
CA VAL A 214 8.65 10.08 7.19
C VAL A 214 7.92 9.07 8.08
N LYS A 215 7.58 7.90 7.54
CA LYS A 215 7.12 6.72 8.33
C LYS A 215 7.57 5.42 7.68
N PHE A 216 7.64 4.34 8.46
CA PHE A 216 7.67 3.00 7.88
C PHE A 216 6.26 2.55 7.49
N GLY A 217 6.16 1.74 6.44
CA GLY A 217 4.88 1.14 6.09
C GLY A 217 5.01 0.09 5.00
N ARG A 218 3.86 -0.50 4.66
CA ARG A 218 3.71 -1.44 3.54
C ARG A 218 2.70 -0.87 2.55
N ILE A 219 2.98 -1.05 1.25
CA ILE A 219 1.99 -0.79 0.20
C ILE A 219 1.38 -2.13 -0.17
N ARG A 220 0.04 -2.24 -0.22
CA ARG A 220 -0.64 -3.51 -0.53
C ARG A 220 -0.27 -4.10 -1.89
N SER A 221 0.08 -3.26 -2.87
CA SER A 221 0.43 -3.65 -4.23
C SER A 221 1.90 -4.03 -4.43
N LEU A 222 2.73 -3.85 -3.40
CA LEU A 222 4.17 -4.12 -3.44
C LEU A 222 4.58 -5.04 -2.29
N GLU A 223 5.53 -5.92 -2.54
CA GLU A 223 6.09 -6.79 -1.52
C GLU A 223 7.21 -6.08 -0.76
N GLY A 224 7.24 -6.25 0.56
CA GLY A 224 8.29 -5.67 1.41
C GLY A 224 7.87 -4.46 2.25
N TRP A 225 8.87 -3.97 2.97
CA TRP A 225 8.77 -2.78 3.81
C TRP A 225 9.39 -1.57 3.12
N TYR A 226 8.78 -0.43 3.38
CA TYR A 226 9.14 0.82 2.76
C TYR A 226 9.35 1.91 3.78
N LEU A 227 10.30 2.78 3.48
CA LEU A 227 10.38 4.09 4.06
C LEU A 227 9.53 5.04 3.20
N MET A 228 8.50 5.62 3.79
CA MET A 228 7.53 6.49 3.12
C MET A 228 7.80 7.95 3.46
N PHE A 229 7.69 8.84 2.49
CA PHE A 229 7.97 10.28 2.59
C PHE A 229 6.75 11.11 2.21
N ARG A 230 6.61 12.29 2.82
CA ARG A 230 5.62 13.31 2.42
C ARG A 230 6.03 14.07 1.17
N SER A 231 7.32 14.40 1.02
CA SER A 231 7.84 15.15 -0.11
C SER A 231 8.39 14.23 -1.20
N TYR A 232 7.88 14.39 -2.42
CA TYR A 232 8.35 13.60 -3.56
C TYR A 232 9.77 14.01 -3.99
N ALA A 233 10.07 15.30 -4.09
CA ALA A 233 11.43 15.80 -4.32
C ALA A 233 12.43 15.24 -3.30
N TYR A 234 12.07 15.25 -2.00
CA TYR A 234 12.98 14.78 -0.97
C TYR A 234 13.21 13.26 -1.07
N ARG A 235 12.15 12.49 -1.36
CA ARG A 235 12.25 11.05 -1.63
C ARG A 235 13.22 10.75 -2.76
N ASN A 236 13.14 11.48 -3.88
CA ASN A 236 14.04 11.25 -5.01
C ASN A 236 15.50 11.55 -4.64
N LYS A 237 15.78 12.67 -3.96
CA LYS A 237 17.13 12.97 -3.44
C LYS A 237 17.63 11.92 -2.46
N PHE A 238 16.75 11.41 -1.60
CA PHE A 238 17.10 10.34 -0.67
C PHE A 238 17.49 9.07 -1.42
N GLN A 239 16.71 8.68 -2.44
CA GLN A 239 17.00 7.49 -3.25
C GLN A 239 18.29 7.62 -4.05
N GLU A 240 18.59 8.81 -4.60
CA GLU A 240 19.86 9.09 -5.29
C GLU A 240 21.08 8.92 -4.37
N MET A 241 20.96 9.30 -3.09
CA MET A 241 22.03 9.19 -2.09
C MET A 241 22.16 7.80 -1.47
N ASN A 242 21.13 6.97 -1.59
CA ASN A 242 21.05 5.63 -1.00
C ASN A 242 20.58 4.61 -2.05
N PRO A 243 21.42 4.31 -3.06
CA PRO A 243 21.07 3.29 -4.05
C PRO A 243 20.90 1.95 -3.35
N CYS A 244 19.75 1.31 -3.57
CA CYS A 244 19.43 -0.04 -3.10
C CYS A 244 20.14 -1.10 -3.93
#